data_AF-A0A2E3KJR6-F1
#
_entry.id   AF-A0A2E3KJR6-F1
#
_cell.length_a   1.000
_cell.length_b   1.000
_cell.length_c   1.000
_cell.angle_alpha   90.00
_cell.angle_beta   90.00
_cell.angle_gamma   90.00
#
_symmetry.space_group_name_H-M   'P 1'
#
loop_
_entity.id
_entity.type
_entity.pdbx_description
1 polymer ?
#
loop_
_entity_poly.entity_id
_entity_poly.type
_entity_poly.pdbx_seq_one_letter_code
_entity_poly.pdbx_strand_id
1 'polypeptide(L)'
;MKKFLLPIALITSLFAAPSFGQSLEERLRTASIGSNRNAGITKPMLLGALLNQDISVDFPERTMVEDAINIIQEKIGVPIRGRYQTDNTDGLPKDTEIDGFKAVDQPAINVLENVLNQCSDAYGERCTWQIRSGYIEIGTIDDSSGLSRLSARETRLYPILDLIYNPPYFDNAPDFDLNSAISQGGQGGGGGGGGGGGGGGGGRTGGGGGGGGGGSGGGGGGGGGLFGTPGEDPERLSEEERAEILQNLIEEFVEPDAWGLYANTRYYQGVFIIQAPDWIHRQISGYPYAPQNPRKTRNNRVVSERRYVTFTPTLSIIDGVDFQTIPVSGTVGGTTSP
;
A
#
# COMPACT_ATOMS: atom_id res chain seq x y z
N MET A 1 -7.31 47.50 51.70
CA MET A 1 -8.27 46.37 51.84
C MET A 1 -8.42 45.73 50.47
N LYS A 2 -7.93 44.50 50.33
CA LYS A 2 -7.93 43.71 49.08
C LYS A 2 -9.35 43.20 48.80
N LYS A 3 -9.88 43.41 47.59
CA LYS A 3 -11.07 42.68 47.10
C LYS A 3 -10.67 41.92 45.85
N PHE A 4 -10.60 40.59 46.01
CA PHE A 4 -10.45 39.60 44.96
C PHE A 4 -11.69 39.57 44.07
N LEU A 5 -11.50 39.49 42.75
CA LEU A 5 -12.55 39.17 41.78
C LEU A 5 -11.98 38.18 40.75
N LEU A 6 -12.49 36.95 40.79
CA LEU A 6 -12.53 35.89 39.78
C LEU A 6 -13.50 34.82 40.34
N PRO A 7 -14.14 33.92 39.54
CA PRO A 7 -14.32 33.85 38.08
C PRO A 7 -15.79 33.54 37.67
N ILE A 8 -16.12 33.61 36.37
CA ILE A 8 -17.19 32.77 35.79
C ILE A 8 -16.62 32.13 34.52
N ALA A 9 -16.12 30.90 34.66
CA ALA A 9 -15.80 30.02 33.54
C ALA A 9 -17.08 29.25 33.17
N LEU A 10 -17.57 29.46 31.95
CA LEU A 10 -18.68 28.72 31.37
C LEU A 10 -18.16 27.32 30.98
N ILE A 11 -18.32 26.34 31.87
CA ILE A 11 -18.04 24.93 31.58
C ILE A 11 -19.21 24.41 30.73
N THR A 12 -19.01 24.32 29.41
CA THR A 12 -19.90 23.59 28.52
C THR A 12 -19.62 22.11 28.69
N SER A 13 -20.44 21.42 29.48
CA SER A 13 -20.39 19.96 29.62
C SER A 13 -20.93 19.31 28.35
N LEU A 14 -20.02 18.74 27.54
CA LEU A 14 -20.41 17.78 26.50
C LEU A 14 -20.81 16.48 27.19
N PHE A 15 -22.11 16.18 27.19
CA PHE A 15 -22.59 14.82 27.48
C PHE A 15 -22.21 13.91 26.32
N ALA A 16 -21.10 13.17 26.44
CA ALA A 16 -20.84 12.01 25.62
C ALA A 16 -21.56 10.81 26.23
N ALA A 17 -22.57 10.29 25.53
CA ALA A 17 -23.16 9.00 25.88
C ALA A 17 -22.09 7.90 25.76
N PRO A 18 -22.05 6.89 26.66
CA PRO A 18 -21.09 5.81 26.56
C PRO A 18 -21.52 4.85 25.44
N SER A 19 -21.02 5.07 24.23
CA SER A 19 -21.15 4.11 23.13
C SER A 19 -20.03 3.07 23.26
N PHE A 20 -20.31 1.99 23.99
CA PHE A 20 -19.52 0.76 23.92
C PHE A 20 -19.53 0.24 22.48
N GLY A 21 -18.34 0.02 21.89
CA GLY A 21 -18.18 -0.77 20.67
C GLY A 21 -17.44 -0.13 19.49
N GLN A 22 -17.02 1.14 19.55
CA GLN A 22 -16.20 1.72 18.47
C GLN A 22 -14.71 1.56 18.76
N SER A 23 -13.97 1.00 17.80
CA SER A 23 -12.51 0.89 17.87
C SER A 23 -11.89 2.28 18.00
N LEU A 24 -10.68 2.35 18.58
CA LEU A 24 -9.92 3.60 18.64
C LEU A 24 -9.76 4.22 17.24
N GLU A 25 -9.62 3.37 16.23
CA GLU A 25 -9.53 3.78 14.83
C GLU A 25 -10.80 4.48 14.34
N GLU A 26 -11.98 4.01 14.74
CA GLU A 26 -13.26 4.63 14.38
C GLU A 26 -13.49 5.96 15.11
N ARG A 27 -12.98 6.08 16.35
CA ARG A 27 -12.94 7.35 17.08
C ARG A 27 -11.98 8.36 16.46
N LEU A 28 -10.81 7.91 15.99
CA LEU A 28 -9.83 8.73 15.28
C LEU A 28 -10.33 9.15 13.89
N ARG A 29 -10.98 8.25 13.15
CA ARG A 29 -11.69 8.58 11.89
C ARG A 29 -12.79 9.61 12.15
N THR A 30 -13.64 9.41 13.16
CA THR A 30 -14.72 10.36 13.50
C THR A 30 -14.18 11.72 13.95
N ALA A 31 -13.10 11.75 14.73
CA ALA A 31 -12.45 12.99 15.17
C ALA A 31 -11.75 13.74 14.01
N SER A 32 -11.18 13.02 13.04
CA SER A 32 -10.52 13.62 11.86
C SER A 32 -11.50 14.13 10.79
N ILE A 33 -12.76 13.66 10.81
CA ILE A 33 -13.81 14.13 9.91
C ILE A 33 -14.25 15.58 10.22
N GLY A 34 -14.04 16.06 11.46
CA GLY A 34 -14.56 17.36 11.92
C GLY A 34 -13.89 18.64 11.42
N SER A 35 -12.82 18.58 10.61
CA SER A 35 -12.02 19.77 10.26
C SER A 35 -11.74 19.96 8.76
N ASN A 36 -12.22 19.06 7.89
CA ASN A 36 -11.82 19.10 6.49
C ASN A 36 -12.85 19.81 5.59
N ARG A 37 -12.59 21.08 5.23
CA ARG A 37 -13.32 21.78 4.16
C ARG A 37 -13.22 21.05 2.80
N ASN A 38 -12.31 20.07 2.68
CA ASN A 38 -12.11 19.22 1.50
C ASN A 38 -12.56 17.76 1.71
N ALA A 39 -13.57 17.49 2.55
CA ALA A 39 -14.02 16.14 2.91
C ALA A 39 -14.38 15.19 1.73
N GLY A 40 -14.42 15.68 0.50
CA GLY A 40 -14.61 14.88 -0.71
C GLY A 40 -13.34 14.55 -1.53
N ILE A 41 -12.17 15.12 -1.20
CA ILE A 41 -10.93 14.93 -1.97
C ILE A 41 -10.07 13.86 -1.28
N THR A 42 -9.94 12.70 -1.92
CA THR A 42 -9.17 11.57 -1.41
C THR A 42 -7.73 11.58 -1.92
N LYS A 43 -6.80 10.91 -1.21
CA LYS A 43 -5.41 10.75 -1.67
C LYS A 43 -5.31 10.14 -3.10
N PRO A 44 -6.09 9.09 -3.46
CA PRO A 44 -6.19 8.60 -4.84
C PRO A 44 -6.56 9.67 -5.87
N MET A 45 -7.50 10.57 -5.53
CA MET A 45 -7.93 11.65 -6.43
C MET A 45 -6.83 12.68 -6.67
N LEU A 46 -6.04 12.99 -5.63
CA LEU A 46 -4.88 13.88 -5.74
C LEU A 46 -3.80 13.25 -6.61
N LEU A 47 -3.51 11.97 -6.41
CA LEU A 47 -2.53 11.24 -7.21
C LEU A 47 -2.99 11.15 -8.68
N GLY A 48 -4.25 10.85 -8.94
CA GLY A 48 -4.78 10.82 -10.31
C GLY A 48 -4.87 12.19 -10.95
N ALA A 49 -4.99 13.28 -10.18
CA ALA A 49 -4.87 14.63 -10.72
C ALA A 49 -3.46 14.92 -11.26
N LEU A 50 -2.42 14.35 -10.64
CA LEU A 50 -1.03 14.50 -11.08
C LEU A 50 -0.67 13.53 -12.21
N LEU A 51 -1.05 12.26 -12.10
CA LEU A 51 -0.61 11.20 -13.01
C LEU A 51 -1.48 11.03 -14.25
N ASN A 52 -2.80 11.27 -14.15
CA ASN A 52 -3.75 10.93 -15.21
C ASN A 52 -4.26 12.17 -15.98
N GLN A 53 -3.90 13.38 -15.56
CA GLN A 53 -4.28 14.60 -16.26
C GLN A 53 -3.10 15.19 -16.99
N ASP A 54 -3.24 15.30 -18.30
CA ASP A 54 -2.31 16.03 -19.14
C ASP A 54 -2.69 17.51 -19.15
N ILE A 55 -1.69 18.37 -18.99
CA ILE A 55 -1.85 19.82 -19.02
C ILE A 55 -0.94 20.43 -20.07
N SER A 56 -1.43 21.51 -20.67
CA SER A 56 -0.66 22.36 -21.57
C SER A 56 -0.44 23.73 -20.92
N VAL A 57 0.83 24.10 -20.74
CA VAL A 57 1.28 25.34 -20.11
C VAL A 57 2.40 25.98 -20.92
N ASP A 58 2.49 27.29 -20.85
CA ASP A 58 3.53 28.10 -21.47
C ASP A 58 3.98 29.10 -20.40
N PHE A 59 5.08 28.78 -19.72
CA PHE A 59 5.66 29.65 -18.69
C PHE A 59 6.73 30.52 -19.35
N PRO A 60 6.51 31.83 -19.45
CA PRO A 60 7.56 32.72 -19.93
C PRO A 60 8.76 32.71 -18.97
N GLU A 61 9.92 33.15 -19.46
CA GLU A 61 11.09 33.39 -18.63
C GLU A 61 10.73 34.30 -17.45
N ARG A 62 11.38 34.09 -16.30
CA ARG A 62 11.18 34.87 -15.08
C ARG A 62 9.77 34.76 -14.48
N THR A 63 9.05 33.69 -14.79
CA THR A 63 7.81 33.35 -14.07
C THR A 63 8.16 33.03 -12.62
N MET A 64 7.38 33.52 -11.67
CA MET A 64 7.58 33.20 -10.25
C MET A 64 7.06 31.79 -9.95
N VAL A 65 7.74 31.05 -9.08
CA VAL A 65 7.31 29.70 -8.65
C VAL A 65 5.87 29.73 -8.11
N GLU A 66 5.50 30.72 -7.30
CA GLU A 66 4.13 30.83 -6.79
C GLU A 66 3.08 30.91 -7.93
N ASP A 67 3.36 31.69 -8.98
CA ASP A 67 2.48 31.84 -10.13
C ASP A 67 2.38 30.55 -10.95
N ALA A 68 3.52 29.89 -11.20
CA ALA A 68 3.55 28.61 -11.90
C ALA A 68 2.73 27.53 -11.17
N ILE A 69 2.87 27.45 -9.84
CA ILE A 69 2.10 26.52 -9.00
C ILE A 69 0.60 26.85 -9.01
N ASN A 70 0.24 28.13 -8.96
CA ASN A 70 -1.16 28.55 -9.04
C ASN A 70 -1.78 28.15 -10.38
N ILE A 71 -1.06 28.34 -11.50
CA ILE A 71 -1.49 27.91 -12.83
C ILE A 71 -1.68 26.39 -12.88
N ILE A 72 -0.74 25.60 -12.34
CA ILE A 72 -0.87 24.13 -12.28
C ILE A 72 -2.10 23.74 -11.46
N GLN A 73 -2.27 24.32 -10.28
CA GLN A 73 -3.42 24.08 -9.39
C GLN A 73 -4.76 24.34 -10.12
N GLU A 74 -4.87 25.45 -10.84
CA GLU A 74 -6.07 25.79 -11.61
C GLU A 74 -6.36 24.77 -12.72
N LYS A 75 -5.32 24.29 -13.40
CA LYS A 75 -5.45 23.30 -14.48
C LYS A 75 -5.90 21.93 -13.96
N ILE A 76 -5.31 21.44 -12.87
CA ILE A 76 -5.61 20.11 -12.34
C ILE A 76 -6.86 20.07 -11.45
N GLY A 77 -7.30 21.22 -10.95
CA GLY A 77 -8.53 21.38 -10.18
C GLY A 77 -8.48 20.74 -8.78
N VAL A 78 -7.29 20.50 -8.23
CA VAL A 78 -7.09 20.04 -6.85
C VAL A 78 -6.20 21.01 -6.07
N PRO A 79 -6.40 21.19 -4.77
CA PRO A 79 -5.63 22.16 -3.99
C PRO A 79 -4.14 21.76 -3.90
N ILE A 80 -3.26 22.70 -4.20
CA ILE A 80 -1.82 22.64 -3.96
C ILE A 80 -1.46 23.69 -2.90
N ARG A 81 -0.74 23.30 -1.85
CA ARG A 81 -0.32 24.20 -0.77
C ARG A 81 1.20 24.22 -0.68
N GLY A 82 1.77 25.40 -0.89
CA GLY A 82 3.19 25.64 -0.65
C GLY A 82 3.50 25.87 0.83
N ARG A 83 4.55 25.20 1.31
CA ARG A 83 5.27 25.54 2.53
C ARG A 83 6.27 26.62 2.19
N TYR A 84 5.74 27.82 2.02
CA TYR A 84 6.52 28.96 1.60
C TYR A 84 7.33 29.54 2.75
N GLN A 85 8.49 30.09 2.41
CA GLN A 85 9.31 30.85 3.34
C GLN A 85 8.51 32.05 3.88
N THR A 86 8.69 32.34 5.16
CA THR A 86 8.18 33.54 5.83
C THR A 86 9.31 34.17 6.63
N ASP A 87 9.09 35.38 7.16
CA ASP A 87 10.08 36.06 8.01
C ASP A 87 10.59 35.23 9.20
N ASN A 88 9.82 34.23 9.64
CA ASN A 88 10.13 33.41 10.81
C ASN A 88 10.34 31.92 10.51
N THR A 89 10.19 31.50 9.25
CA THR A 89 10.26 30.08 8.89
C THR A 89 10.91 29.91 7.53
N ASP A 90 11.91 29.04 7.47
CA ASP A 90 12.51 28.62 6.21
C ASP A 90 11.49 27.85 5.36
N GLY A 91 11.72 27.75 4.06
CA GLY A 91 10.77 27.09 3.19
C GLY A 91 10.97 27.49 1.74
N LEU A 92 10.00 27.13 0.91
CA LEU A 92 10.01 27.43 -0.51
C LEU A 92 9.94 28.96 -0.74
N PRO A 93 10.96 29.60 -1.33
CA PRO A 93 10.87 31.01 -1.65
C PRO A 93 9.82 31.23 -2.76
N LYS A 94 8.87 32.12 -2.53
CA LYS A 94 7.75 32.37 -3.47
C LYS A 94 8.19 33.07 -4.74
N ASP A 95 9.21 33.91 -4.58
CA ASP A 95 9.79 34.83 -5.54
C ASP A 95 10.98 34.23 -6.29
N THR A 96 11.20 32.91 -6.18
CA THR A 96 12.14 32.21 -7.06
C THR A 96 11.64 32.31 -8.50
N GLU A 97 12.48 32.86 -9.36
CA GLU A 97 12.25 32.91 -10.80
C GLU A 97 12.61 31.55 -11.44
N ILE A 98 11.74 31.04 -12.31
CA ILE A 98 12.04 29.88 -13.16
C ILE A 98 12.53 30.34 -14.55
N ASP A 99 13.33 29.49 -15.21
CA ASP A 99 13.92 29.77 -16.54
C ASP A 99 12.85 29.85 -17.65
N GLY A 100 11.63 29.42 -17.35
CA GLY A 100 10.53 29.36 -18.32
C GLY A 100 10.61 28.09 -19.16
N PHE A 101 9.45 27.54 -19.52
CA PHE A 101 9.35 26.38 -20.38
C PHE A 101 7.92 26.19 -20.91
N LYS A 102 7.83 25.46 -22.01
CA LYS A 102 6.55 25.07 -22.60
C LYS A 102 6.35 23.57 -22.45
N ALA A 103 5.18 23.18 -21.98
CA ALA A 103 4.74 21.80 -21.94
C ALA A 103 3.41 21.69 -22.66
N VAL A 104 3.31 20.75 -23.61
CA VAL A 104 2.08 20.49 -24.37
C VAL A 104 1.68 19.05 -24.11
N ASP A 105 0.45 18.89 -23.62
CA ASP A 105 -0.18 17.61 -23.28
C ASP A 105 0.77 16.68 -22.49
N GLN A 106 1.38 17.24 -21.44
CA GLN A 106 2.25 16.51 -20.53
C GLN A 106 1.51 16.18 -19.23
N PRO A 107 1.75 15.00 -18.63
CA PRO A 107 1.24 14.70 -17.30
C PRO A 107 1.57 15.83 -16.32
N ALA A 108 0.58 16.25 -15.54
CA ALA A 108 0.74 17.37 -14.61
C ALA A 108 1.88 17.13 -13.60
N ILE A 109 2.17 15.87 -13.28
CA ILE A 109 3.32 15.50 -12.46
C ILE A 109 4.64 15.98 -13.06
N ASN A 110 4.86 15.80 -14.36
CA ASN A 110 6.11 16.17 -15.02
C ASN A 110 6.29 17.69 -15.03
N VAL A 111 5.19 18.42 -15.24
CA VAL A 111 5.18 19.89 -15.20
C VAL A 111 5.48 20.40 -13.79
N LEU A 112 4.86 19.81 -12.77
CA LEU A 112 5.10 20.15 -11.37
C LEU A 112 6.55 19.86 -10.95
N GLU A 113 7.07 18.68 -11.30
CA GLU A 113 8.45 18.30 -10.97
C GLU A 113 9.47 19.18 -11.69
N ASN A 114 9.21 19.58 -12.94
CA ASN A 114 10.08 20.54 -13.63
C ASN A 114 10.15 21.90 -12.90
N VAL A 115 9.00 22.44 -12.46
CA VAL A 115 8.97 23.69 -11.67
C VAL A 115 9.75 23.53 -10.36
N LEU A 116 9.56 22.42 -9.64
CA LEU A 116 10.22 22.18 -8.35
C LEU A 116 11.73 21.91 -8.52
N ASN A 117 12.15 21.26 -9.61
CA ASN A 117 13.56 21.05 -9.91
C ASN A 117 14.25 22.38 -10.21
N GLN A 118 13.65 23.25 -11.03
CA GLN A 118 14.20 24.59 -11.28
C GLN A 118 14.26 25.42 -10.00
N CYS A 119 13.26 25.31 -9.13
CA CYS A 119 13.31 25.95 -7.81
C CYS A 119 14.44 25.39 -6.95
N SER A 120 14.69 24.08 -6.99
CA SER A 120 15.79 23.43 -6.28
C SER A 120 17.15 23.93 -6.78
N ASP A 121 17.30 24.06 -8.09
CA ASP A 121 18.54 24.52 -8.73
C ASP A 121 18.81 26.00 -8.41
N ALA A 122 17.76 26.84 -8.39
CA ALA A 122 17.88 28.26 -8.11
C ALA A 122 18.13 28.57 -6.62
N TYR A 123 17.47 27.84 -5.72
CA TYR A 123 17.57 28.07 -4.27
C TYR A 123 18.75 27.32 -3.62
N GLY A 124 19.17 26.19 -4.21
CA GLY A 124 20.23 25.33 -3.67
C GLY A 124 19.73 24.32 -2.62
N GLU A 125 18.44 24.34 -2.28
CA GLU A 125 17.81 23.31 -1.44
C GLU A 125 16.79 22.50 -2.23
N ARG A 126 16.78 21.19 -2.00
CA ARG A 126 15.87 20.29 -2.71
C ARG A 126 14.42 20.56 -2.34
N CYS A 127 13.64 20.86 -3.36
CA CYS A 127 12.20 21.05 -3.29
C CYS A 127 11.49 19.82 -3.85
N THR A 128 10.40 19.40 -3.20
CA THR A 128 9.59 18.29 -3.68
C THR A 128 8.11 18.49 -3.32
N TRP A 129 7.32 17.46 -3.57
CA TRP A 129 5.89 17.42 -3.29
C TRP A 129 5.52 16.15 -2.50
N GLN A 130 4.43 16.22 -1.75
CA GLN A 130 3.85 15.08 -1.05
C GLN A 130 2.32 15.15 -1.00
N ILE A 131 1.66 14.00 -0.86
CA ILE A 131 0.19 13.93 -0.78
C ILE A 131 -0.26 13.96 0.67
N ARG A 132 -1.11 14.94 0.98
CA ARG A 132 -1.78 15.07 2.28
C ARG A 132 -3.26 14.77 2.15
N SER A 133 -3.95 14.73 3.29
CA SER A 133 -5.40 14.53 3.33
C SER A 133 -6.13 15.76 2.76
N GLY A 134 -6.45 15.71 1.47
CA GLY A 134 -7.29 16.69 0.77
C GLY A 134 -6.53 17.83 0.07
N TYR A 135 -5.20 17.78 -0.01
CA TYR A 135 -4.37 18.70 -0.79
C TYR A 135 -3.00 18.08 -1.12
N ILE A 136 -2.35 18.56 -2.17
CA ILE A 136 -0.94 18.30 -2.45
C ILE A 136 -0.12 19.37 -1.72
N GLU A 137 0.93 18.97 -1.02
CA GLU A 137 1.83 19.88 -0.32
C GLU A 137 3.15 19.96 -1.09
N ILE A 138 3.69 21.16 -1.29
CA ILE A 138 5.00 21.39 -1.92
C ILE A 138 5.89 22.17 -0.96
N GLY A 139 7.20 21.97 -1.05
CA GLY A 139 8.16 22.67 -0.21
C GLY A 139 9.56 22.06 -0.25
N THR A 140 10.46 22.66 0.51
CA THR A 140 11.79 22.15 0.85
C THR A 140 11.69 20.87 1.68
N ILE A 141 12.74 20.04 1.64
CA ILE A 141 12.79 18.78 2.41
C ILE A 141 13.23 18.96 3.87
N ASP A 142 13.40 20.19 4.36
CA ASP A 142 13.82 20.46 5.74
C ASP A 142 12.79 19.99 6.79
N ASP A 143 13.28 19.76 8.01
CA ASP A 143 12.51 19.24 9.13
C ASP A 143 11.87 20.33 10.00
N SER A 144 12.23 21.60 9.80
CA SER A 144 11.77 22.73 10.60
C SER A 144 10.39 23.23 10.14
N SER A 145 10.24 23.53 8.86
CA SER A 145 9.05 24.15 8.28
C SER A 145 8.66 23.59 6.92
N GLY A 146 9.56 22.82 6.29
CA GLY A 146 9.35 22.10 5.05
C GLY A 146 8.52 20.82 5.18
N LEU A 147 8.82 19.87 4.31
CA LEU A 147 8.04 18.65 4.13
C LEU A 147 8.40 17.54 5.12
N SER A 148 9.47 17.69 5.91
CA SER A 148 9.97 16.66 6.84
C SER A 148 9.62 16.90 8.31
N ARG A 149 8.81 17.94 8.58
CA ARG A 149 8.26 18.25 9.92
C ARG A 149 7.55 17.06 10.56
N LEU A 150 7.54 17.01 11.89
CA LEU A 150 6.96 15.89 12.65
C LEU A 150 5.51 15.55 12.27
N SER A 151 4.69 16.57 11.99
CA SER A 151 3.29 16.38 11.58
C SER A 151 3.11 15.91 10.13
N ALA A 152 4.17 15.95 9.32
CA ALA A 152 4.19 15.39 7.97
C ALA A 152 4.54 13.89 7.99
N ARG A 153 5.26 13.42 9.01
CA ARG A 153 5.68 12.02 9.16
C ARG A 153 4.47 11.13 9.44
N GLU A 154 4.37 10.03 8.71
CA GLU A 154 3.37 8.98 8.93
C GLU A 154 4.06 7.64 9.18
N THR A 155 3.40 6.73 9.87
CA THR A 155 3.91 5.38 10.11
C THR A 155 3.25 4.43 9.11
N ARG A 156 4.06 3.73 8.31
CA ARG A 156 3.63 2.69 7.38
C ARG A 156 4.23 1.34 7.75
N LEU A 157 3.46 0.29 7.49
CA LEU A 157 3.85 -1.10 7.69
C LEU A 157 4.19 -1.70 6.33
N TYR A 158 5.37 -2.30 6.23
CA TYR A 158 5.88 -2.96 5.04
C TYR A 158 6.14 -4.43 5.36
N PRO A 159 5.20 -5.34 5.03
CA PRO A 159 5.48 -6.76 5.08
C PRO A 159 6.61 -7.09 4.10
N ILE A 160 7.67 -7.74 4.61
CA ILE A 160 8.87 -8.11 3.85
C ILE A 160 9.15 -9.61 3.91
N LEU A 161 8.25 -10.39 4.53
CA LEU A 161 8.46 -11.82 4.75
C LEU A 161 8.75 -12.57 3.45
N ASP A 162 8.08 -12.19 2.36
CA ASP A 162 8.32 -12.69 1.01
C ASP A 162 9.74 -12.40 0.48
N LEU A 163 10.33 -11.27 0.89
CA LEU A 163 11.69 -10.86 0.51
C LEU A 163 12.78 -11.57 1.35
N ILE A 164 12.52 -11.76 2.64
CA ILE A 164 13.49 -12.37 3.59
C ILE A 164 13.28 -13.88 3.78
N TYR A 165 12.25 -14.47 3.16
CA TYR A 165 12.04 -15.91 3.19
C TYR A 165 13.08 -16.64 2.33
N ASN A 166 13.60 -17.76 2.84
CA ASN A 166 14.48 -18.65 2.09
C ASN A 166 13.81 -20.02 1.99
N PRO A 167 13.36 -20.47 0.80
CA PRO A 167 12.79 -21.80 0.65
C PRO A 167 13.85 -22.85 1.02
N PRO A 168 13.46 -23.90 1.76
CA PRO A 168 14.40 -24.97 2.11
C PRO A 168 14.85 -25.66 0.83
N TYR A 169 16.16 -25.61 0.56
CA TYR A 169 16.81 -26.51 -0.38
C TYR A 169 17.17 -27.81 0.34
N PHE A 170 16.86 -28.94 -0.31
CA PHE A 170 17.15 -30.29 0.19
C PHE A 170 18.34 -30.84 -0.58
N ASP A 171 19.49 -30.18 -0.43
CA ASP A 171 20.72 -30.52 -1.15
C ASP A 171 21.57 -31.54 -0.36
N ASN A 172 21.12 -31.89 0.84
CA ASN A 172 21.64 -32.96 1.69
C ASN A 172 20.99 -34.31 1.34
N ALA A 173 20.78 -34.58 0.05
CA ALA A 173 20.32 -35.88 -0.39
C ALA A 173 21.37 -36.94 -0.02
N PRO A 174 20.96 -38.10 0.55
CA PRO A 174 21.90 -39.19 0.80
C PRO A 174 22.57 -39.62 -0.50
N ASP A 175 23.90 -39.79 -0.47
CA ASP A 175 24.63 -40.39 -1.59
C ASP A 175 24.12 -41.82 -1.81
N PHE A 176 23.61 -42.08 -3.01
CA PHE A 176 23.14 -43.40 -3.43
C PHE A 176 24.23 -44.13 -4.20
N ASP A 177 24.87 -45.10 -3.56
CA ASP A 177 25.90 -45.91 -4.20
C ASP A 177 25.30 -47.16 -4.86
N LEU A 178 24.97 -47.03 -6.16
CA LEU A 178 24.52 -48.14 -7.02
C LEU A 178 25.50 -49.31 -7.08
N ASN A 179 26.81 -49.07 -6.92
CA ASN A 179 27.81 -50.14 -6.98
C ASN A 179 27.74 -51.03 -5.74
N SER A 180 27.42 -50.46 -4.57
CA SER A 180 27.17 -51.23 -3.35
C SER A 180 25.91 -52.11 -3.46
N ALA A 181 24.85 -51.59 -4.10
CA ALA A 181 23.60 -52.30 -4.35
C ALA A 181 23.74 -53.47 -5.33
N ILE A 182 24.47 -53.24 -6.43
CA ILE A 182 24.72 -54.26 -7.46
C ILE A 182 25.67 -55.35 -6.96
N SER A 183 26.66 -55.01 -6.13
CA SER A 183 27.56 -55.99 -5.52
C SER A 183 26.82 -56.92 -4.54
N GLN A 184 25.72 -56.47 -3.94
CA GLN A 184 24.87 -57.28 -3.07
C GLN A 184 23.87 -58.15 -3.87
N GLY A 185 23.47 -57.74 -5.07
CA GLY A 185 22.57 -58.48 -5.96
C GLY A 185 23.25 -59.45 -6.94
N GLY A 186 24.58 -59.35 -7.13
CA GLY A 186 25.33 -60.12 -8.12
C GLY A 186 26.12 -61.33 -7.60
N GLN A 187 26.18 -61.57 -6.28
CA GLN A 187 26.88 -62.73 -5.73
C GLN A 187 25.95 -63.94 -5.66
N GLY A 188 26.25 -64.93 -6.51
CA GLY A 188 25.51 -66.16 -6.70
C GLY A 188 25.20 -66.96 -5.44
N GLY A 189 24.20 -67.85 -5.62
CA GLY A 189 23.83 -68.86 -4.66
C GLY A 189 25.00 -69.72 -4.19
N GLY A 190 25.00 -70.03 -2.90
CA GLY A 190 25.94 -70.94 -2.25
C GLY A 190 25.56 -71.08 -0.79
N GLY A 191 25.19 -72.30 -0.39
CA GLY A 191 24.56 -72.58 0.90
C GLY A 191 25.47 -72.57 2.13
N GLY A 192 24.84 -72.91 3.26
CA GLY A 192 25.44 -73.11 4.59
C GLY A 192 24.57 -72.42 5.63
N GLY A 193 23.64 -73.11 6.31
CA GLY A 193 23.92 -73.89 7.54
C GLY A 193 24.00 -72.89 8.71
N GLY A 194 23.04 -72.77 9.62
CA GLY A 194 22.50 -73.80 10.51
C GLY A 194 22.75 -73.34 11.96
N GLY A 195 21.72 -73.38 12.80
CA GLY A 195 21.77 -73.07 14.25
C GLY A 195 20.72 -72.01 14.63
N GLY A 196 19.67 -72.26 15.41
CA GLY A 196 19.43 -73.31 16.39
C GLY A 196 19.58 -72.75 17.81
N GLY A 197 18.46 -72.41 18.46
CA GLY A 197 18.35 -72.01 19.87
C GLY A 197 17.64 -70.66 20.02
N GLY A 198 16.57 -70.46 20.81
CA GLY A 198 15.96 -71.27 21.86
C GLY A 198 15.75 -70.39 23.10
N GLY A 199 14.50 -70.25 23.55
CA GLY A 199 14.10 -69.65 24.85
C GLY A 199 13.80 -68.14 24.79
N GLY A 200 12.76 -67.58 25.40
CA GLY A 200 11.78 -68.09 26.37
C GLY A 200 11.55 -67.05 27.46
N GLY A 201 10.28 -66.65 27.68
CA GLY A 201 9.79 -65.89 28.87
C GLY A 201 10.20 -64.40 28.91
N GLY A 202 9.41 -63.44 29.39
CA GLY A 202 8.24 -63.46 30.27
C GLY A 202 8.46 -62.49 31.44
N GLY A 203 7.52 -61.56 31.68
CA GLY A 203 7.45 -60.69 32.87
C GLY A 203 7.72 -59.20 32.57
N ARG A 204 6.71 -58.32 32.52
CA ARG A 204 5.87 -57.70 33.58
C ARG A 204 6.61 -56.78 34.56
N THR A 205 6.05 -55.57 34.71
CA THR A 205 6.09 -54.64 35.87
C THR A 205 7.46 -54.05 36.24
N GLY A 206 7.66 -52.76 36.48
CA GLY A 206 6.80 -51.60 36.65
C GLY A 206 7.63 -50.47 37.29
N GLY A 207 7.08 -49.26 37.33
CA GLY A 207 7.42 -48.25 38.34
C GLY A 207 8.69 -47.39 38.15
N GLY A 208 8.45 -46.14 37.76
CA GLY A 208 8.84 -44.98 38.57
C GLY A 208 10.30 -44.48 38.54
N GLY A 209 10.44 -43.21 38.16
CA GLY A 209 11.33 -42.27 38.85
C GLY A 209 12.56 -41.76 38.09
N GLY A 210 12.46 -40.49 37.66
CA GLY A 210 13.45 -39.46 37.98
C GLY A 210 14.83 -39.51 37.35
N GLY A 211 15.06 -38.55 36.44
CA GLY A 211 16.30 -37.76 36.39
C GLY A 211 17.50 -38.34 35.63
N GLY A 212 17.98 -37.56 34.66
CA GLY A 212 19.38 -37.60 34.23
C GLY A 212 19.60 -37.83 32.74
N GLY A 213 20.40 -36.94 32.14
CA GLY A 213 21.30 -37.26 31.03
C GLY A 213 20.70 -37.27 29.63
N GLY A 214 20.76 -36.14 28.93
CA GLY A 214 20.79 -36.14 27.47
C GLY A 214 22.19 -36.53 27.00
N GLY A 215 22.48 -37.83 27.06
CA GLY A 215 23.78 -38.37 26.67
C GLY A 215 24.02 -38.23 25.18
N SER A 216 25.22 -37.78 24.84
CA SER A 216 25.88 -38.04 23.56
C SER A 216 26.05 -39.56 23.44
N GLY A 217 25.00 -40.21 22.90
CA GLY A 217 24.94 -41.64 22.63
C GLY A 217 25.52 -41.93 21.26
N GLY A 218 26.58 -42.75 21.25
CA GLY A 218 27.34 -43.07 20.05
C GLY A 218 26.55 -43.74 18.94
N GLY A 219 27.02 -43.50 17.72
CA GLY A 219 26.67 -44.24 16.51
C GLY A 219 27.92 -44.76 15.82
N GLY A 220 28.76 -45.48 16.56
CA GLY A 220 29.79 -46.34 15.98
C GLY A 220 29.20 -47.73 15.78
N GLY A 221 28.96 -48.14 14.54
CA GLY A 221 28.41 -49.45 14.27
C GLY A 221 28.06 -49.63 12.81
N GLY A 222 29.00 -50.21 12.07
CA GLY A 222 28.90 -50.51 10.65
C GLY A 222 27.62 -51.24 10.26
N GLY A 223 26.99 -50.69 9.23
CA GLY A 223 26.07 -51.35 8.33
C GLY A 223 26.12 -50.53 7.07
N GLY A 224 26.77 -51.05 6.02
CA GLY A 224 26.78 -50.43 4.70
C GLY A 224 25.37 -50.44 4.13
N GLY A 225 24.54 -49.50 4.56
CA GLY A 225 23.28 -49.19 3.91
C GLY A 225 23.57 -48.49 2.58
N LEU A 226 22.70 -48.72 1.61
CA LEU A 226 22.70 -48.09 0.28
C LEU A 226 22.73 -46.55 0.27
N PHE A 227 22.60 -45.91 1.43
CA PHE A 227 22.43 -44.48 1.62
C PHE A 227 23.47 -43.98 2.63
N GLY A 228 24.29 -42.99 2.22
CA GLY A 228 25.25 -42.31 3.09
C GLY A 228 24.60 -41.41 4.15
N THR A 229 25.38 -41.01 5.15
CA THR A 229 24.96 -40.00 6.15
C THR A 229 24.71 -38.68 5.42
N PRO A 230 23.57 -37.99 5.64
CA PRO A 230 23.34 -36.66 5.06
C PRO A 230 24.48 -35.70 5.44
N GLY A 231 24.91 -34.86 4.50
CA GLY A 231 25.86 -33.77 4.77
C GLY A 231 25.29 -32.74 5.76
N GLU A 232 26.15 -31.96 6.40
CA GLU A 232 25.73 -30.82 7.23
C GLU A 232 24.97 -29.79 6.38
N ASP A 233 23.89 -29.24 6.93
CA ASP A 233 23.13 -28.17 6.27
C ASP A 233 24.03 -26.94 6.10
N PRO A 234 23.99 -26.27 4.93
CA PRO A 234 24.79 -25.05 4.71
C PRO A 234 24.41 -23.98 5.74
N GLU A 235 25.37 -23.14 6.14
CA GLU A 235 25.08 -21.96 6.98
C GLU A 235 24.08 -21.05 6.26
N ARG A 236 22.92 -20.83 6.89
CA ARG A 236 21.83 -19.99 6.36
C ARG A 236 21.78 -18.71 7.19
N LEU A 237 21.75 -17.56 6.52
CA LEU A 237 21.42 -16.31 7.18
C LEU A 237 20.02 -16.42 7.79
N SER A 238 19.92 -16.03 9.06
CA SER A 238 18.66 -15.90 9.77
C SER A 238 17.74 -14.87 9.09
N GLU A 239 16.44 -14.96 9.34
CA GLU A 239 15.49 -13.95 8.83
C GLU A 239 15.84 -12.55 9.36
N GLU A 240 16.32 -12.49 10.60
CA GLU A 240 16.79 -11.27 11.25
C GLU A 240 18.00 -10.66 10.53
N GLU A 241 19.04 -11.44 10.22
CA GLU A 241 20.22 -10.94 9.50
C GLU A 241 19.86 -10.44 8.10
N ARG A 242 18.93 -11.12 7.42
CA ARG A 242 18.43 -10.67 6.10
C ARG A 242 17.61 -9.39 6.21
N ALA A 243 16.81 -9.26 7.26
CA ALA A 243 16.09 -8.03 7.55
C ALA A 243 17.06 -6.88 7.83
N GLU A 244 18.16 -7.10 8.55
CA GLU A 244 19.20 -6.09 8.77
C GLU A 244 19.87 -5.67 7.45
N ILE A 245 20.21 -6.62 6.57
CA ILE A 245 20.74 -6.31 5.23
C ILE A 245 19.75 -5.46 4.44
N LEU A 246 18.47 -5.85 4.42
CA LEU A 246 17.45 -5.10 3.69
C LEU A 246 17.23 -3.70 4.27
N GLN A 247 17.29 -3.57 5.60
CA GLN A 247 17.22 -2.29 6.28
C GLN A 247 18.38 -1.38 5.83
N ASN A 248 19.61 -1.89 5.83
CA ASN A 248 20.79 -1.14 5.40
C ASN A 248 20.67 -0.69 3.93
N LEU A 249 20.17 -1.56 3.05
CA LEU A 249 19.94 -1.19 1.64
C LEU A 249 18.91 -0.07 1.51
N ILE A 250 17.82 -0.11 2.27
CA ILE A 250 16.83 0.98 2.26
C ILE A 250 17.46 2.28 2.76
N GLU A 251 18.23 2.22 3.86
CA GLU A 251 18.87 3.40 4.44
C GLU A 251 19.95 4.00 3.52
N GLU A 252 20.68 3.17 2.78
CA GLU A 252 21.72 3.61 1.84
C GLU A 252 21.15 4.22 0.56
N PHE A 253 20.13 3.60 -0.03
CA PHE A 253 19.61 4.01 -1.35
C PHE A 253 18.46 5.02 -1.28
N VAL A 254 17.73 5.10 -0.17
CA VAL A 254 16.59 6.02 -0.02
C VAL A 254 16.98 7.13 0.94
N GLU A 255 17.46 8.25 0.41
CA GLU A 255 17.68 9.49 1.18
C GLU A 255 18.53 9.26 2.45
N PRO A 256 19.83 8.94 2.30
CA PRO A 256 20.67 8.54 3.44
C PRO A 256 20.70 9.56 4.58
N ASP A 257 20.65 10.85 4.24
CA ASP A 257 20.66 11.95 5.22
C ASP A 257 19.34 12.07 6.01
N ALA A 258 18.27 11.39 5.61
CA ALA A 258 16.97 11.45 6.28
C ALA A 258 16.88 10.57 7.53
N TRP A 259 17.60 9.45 7.54
CA TRP A 259 17.50 8.43 8.59
C TRP A 259 18.14 8.91 9.89
N GLY A 260 17.38 8.80 10.98
CA GLY A 260 17.76 9.34 12.30
C GLY A 260 17.39 10.81 12.53
N LEU A 261 17.10 11.58 11.48
CA LEU A 261 16.59 12.96 11.59
C LEU A 261 15.06 13.01 11.50
N TYR A 262 14.53 12.53 10.37
CA TYR A 262 13.10 12.57 10.09
C TYR A 262 12.53 11.28 9.51
N ALA A 263 13.36 10.28 9.26
CA ALA A 263 12.95 8.90 8.99
C ALA A 263 13.48 7.94 10.07
N ASN A 264 12.65 6.98 10.46
CA ASN A 264 13.02 5.91 11.38
C ASN A 264 12.44 4.58 10.89
N THR A 265 13.17 3.49 11.08
CA THR A 265 12.73 2.14 10.73
C THR A 265 12.93 1.18 11.90
N ARG A 266 12.06 0.17 11.99
CA ARG A 266 12.18 -0.94 12.95
C ARG A 266 11.64 -2.22 12.32
N TYR A 267 12.37 -3.31 12.52
CA TYR A 267 11.90 -4.65 12.17
C TYR A 267 11.09 -5.27 13.32
N TYR A 268 9.96 -5.88 12.99
CA TYR A 268 9.19 -6.71 13.91
C TYR A 268 8.44 -7.81 13.15
N GLN A 269 8.81 -9.07 13.40
CA GLN A 269 8.09 -10.26 12.91
C GLN A 269 7.72 -10.20 11.41
N GLY A 270 8.72 -10.06 10.53
CA GLY A 270 8.50 -10.03 9.07
C GLY A 270 7.94 -8.71 8.52
N VAL A 271 7.84 -7.65 9.35
CA VAL A 271 7.32 -6.34 8.95
C VAL A 271 8.30 -5.24 9.33
N PHE A 272 8.58 -4.33 8.40
CA PHE A 272 9.19 -3.05 8.73
C PHE A 272 8.13 -2.02 9.12
N ILE A 273 8.35 -1.37 10.26
CA ILE A 273 7.58 -0.25 10.76
C ILE A 273 8.40 1.00 10.48
N ILE A 274 8.04 1.73 9.43
CA ILE A 274 8.78 2.93 8.99
C ILE A 274 7.95 4.15 9.33
N GLN A 275 8.53 5.09 10.06
CA GLN A 275 7.99 6.43 10.28
C GLN A 275 8.79 7.43 9.44
N ALA A 276 8.17 8.01 8.41
CA ALA A 276 8.83 8.97 7.52
C ALA A 276 7.81 9.90 6.85
N PRO A 277 8.24 11.01 6.23
CA PRO A 277 7.38 11.81 5.35
C PRO A 277 6.88 11.01 4.14
N ASP A 278 5.77 11.46 3.53
CA ASP A 278 5.13 10.74 2.42
C ASP A 278 6.03 10.67 1.17
N TRP A 279 6.87 11.67 0.94
CA TRP A 279 7.80 11.68 -0.19
C TRP A 279 8.89 10.59 -0.08
N ILE A 280 9.33 10.23 1.13
CA ILE A 280 10.23 9.07 1.36
C ILE A 280 9.46 7.77 1.13
N HIS A 281 8.26 7.65 1.70
CA HIS A 281 7.45 6.45 1.49
C HIS A 281 7.12 6.20 0.00
N ARG A 282 6.95 7.28 -0.78
CA ARG A 282 6.79 7.22 -2.24
C ARG A 282 8.01 6.61 -2.93
N GLN A 283 9.23 6.90 -2.46
CA GLN A 283 10.44 6.30 -3.02
C GLN A 283 10.58 4.82 -2.65
N ILE A 284 10.17 4.42 -1.45
CA ILE A 284 10.28 3.02 -0.99
C ILE A 284 9.38 2.07 -1.79
N SER A 285 8.08 2.40 -1.91
CA SER A 285 7.11 1.48 -2.55
C SER A 285 6.02 2.18 -3.35
N GLY A 286 6.18 3.47 -3.64
CA GLY A 286 5.11 4.28 -4.23
C GLY A 286 3.92 4.49 -3.29
N TYR A 287 2.73 4.58 -3.88
CA TYR A 287 1.48 4.77 -3.15
C TYR A 287 0.69 3.46 -3.02
N PRO A 288 0.13 3.16 -1.84
CA PRO A 288 -0.63 1.92 -1.60
C PRO A 288 -2.04 1.94 -2.22
N TYR A 289 -2.32 2.89 -3.11
CA TYR A 289 -3.61 3.09 -3.74
C TYR A 289 -3.42 3.51 -5.20
N ALA A 290 -4.31 3.02 -6.07
CA ALA A 290 -4.30 3.40 -7.47
C ALA A 290 -4.78 4.86 -7.66
N PRO A 291 -4.23 5.60 -8.64
CA PRO A 291 -4.71 6.93 -8.98
C PRO A 291 -6.18 6.89 -9.42
N GLN A 292 -6.95 7.87 -8.97
CA GLN A 292 -8.35 8.06 -9.37
C GLN A 292 -8.50 9.43 -10.02
N ASN A 293 -9.26 9.50 -11.11
CA ASN A 293 -9.54 10.80 -11.71
C ASN A 293 -10.38 11.63 -10.73
N PRO A 294 -9.96 12.86 -10.38
CA PRO A 294 -10.80 13.72 -9.58
C PRO A 294 -12.11 13.92 -10.35
N ARG A 295 -13.25 13.74 -9.67
CA ARG A 295 -14.55 14.03 -10.26
C ARG A 295 -14.48 15.49 -10.72
N LYS A 296 -14.48 15.72 -12.03
CA LYS A 296 -14.74 17.06 -12.58
C LYS A 296 -16.07 17.46 -11.97
N THR A 297 -16.06 18.35 -10.99
CA THR A 297 -17.28 19.04 -10.57
C THR A 297 -17.74 19.73 -11.83
N ARG A 298 -18.71 19.12 -12.54
CA ARG A 298 -19.42 19.80 -13.60
C ARG A 298 -19.99 21.03 -12.92
N ASN A 299 -19.38 22.19 -13.16
CA ASN A 299 -20.01 23.48 -12.94
C ASN A 299 -21.28 23.44 -13.78
N ASN A 300 -22.37 22.96 -13.17
CA ASN A 300 -23.66 22.83 -13.80
C ASN A 300 -24.30 24.21 -13.82
N ARG A 301 -23.69 25.11 -14.59
CA ARG A 301 -24.23 26.42 -14.97
C ARG A 301 -24.42 26.49 -16.47
N VAL A 302 -24.93 25.41 -17.04
CA VAL A 302 -25.82 25.43 -18.21
C VAL A 302 -26.88 24.39 -17.90
N VAL A 303 -28.15 24.83 -17.83
CA VAL A 303 -29.30 23.93 -17.90
C VAL A 303 -29.29 23.34 -19.31
N SER A 304 -28.46 22.33 -19.50
CA SER A 304 -28.48 21.47 -20.68
C SER A 304 -29.05 20.15 -20.20
N GLU A 305 -30.35 20.02 -20.49
CA GLU A 305 -31.14 18.81 -20.60
C GLU A 305 -30.32 17.51 -20.45
N ARG A 306 -30.33 16.96 -19.23
CA ARG A 306 -29.78 15.64 -18.97
C ARG A 306 -30.65 14.62 -19.70
N ARG A 307 -30.19 14.13 -20.84
CA ARG A 307 -30.77 12.93 -21.47
C ARG A 307 -30.49 11.74 -20.55
N TYR A 308 -31.51 11.31 -19.83
CA TYR A 308 -31.51 9.99 -19.23
C TYR A 308 -31.70 8.97 -20.36
N VAL A 309 -30.80 7.99 -20.47
CA VAL A 309 -31.12 6.76 -21.17
C VAL A 309 -31.84 5.87 -20.15
N THR A 310 -33.16 5.99 -20.11
CA THR A 310 -34.02 5.04 -19.42
C THR A 310 -34.11 3.78 -20.27
N PHE A 311 -33.35 2.75 -19.91
CA PHE A 311 -33.70 1.39 -20.33
C PHE A 311 -34.95 0.99 -19.57
N THR A 312 -36.10 1.10 -20.23
CA THR A 312 -37.33 0.43 -19.80
C THR A 312 -37.30 -0.96 -20.43
N PRO A 313 -37.07 -2.05 -19.68
CA PRO A 313 -37.35 -3.38 -20.20
C PRO A 313 -38.87 -3.45 -20.44
N THR A 314 -39.28 -3.63 -21.69
CA THR A 314 -40.67 -3.96 -22.02
C THR A 314 -40.95 -5.39 -21.57
N LEU A 315 -41.35 -5.55 -20.32
CA LEU A 315 -42.09 -6.73 -19.89
C LEU A 315 -43.48 -6.63 -20.52
N SER A 316 -43.68 -7.31 -21.65
CA SER A 316 -45.02 -7.45 -22.25
C SER A 316 -45.85 -8.38 -21.37
N ILE A 317 -46.59 -7.80 -20.43
CA ILE A 317 -47.72 -8.48 -19.80
C ILE A 317 -48.84 -8.38 -20.81
N ILE A 318 -49.13 -9.49 -21.49
CA ILE A 318 -50.29 -9.62 -22.38
C ILE A 318 -51.51 -9.63 -21.47
N ASP A 319 -52.16 -8.47 -21.34
CA ASP A 319 -53.47 -8.37 -20.73
C ASP A 319 -54.52 -8.58 -21.82
N GLY A 320 -55.41 -9.56 -21.62
CA GLY A 320 -56.39 -9.98 -22.61
C GLY A 320 -57.39 -8.86 -22.90
N VAL A 321 -57.30 -8.26 -24.08
CA VAL A 321 -58.26 -7.25 -24.53
C VAL A 321 -59.57 -7.94 -24.88
N ASP A 322 -60.62 -7.55 -24.15
CA ASP A 322 -62.00 -8.00 -24.28
C ASP A 322 -62.50 -8.03 -25.73
N PHE A 323 -63.31 -9.04 -26.05
CA PHE A 323 -63.87 -9.25 -27.39
C PHE A 323 -64.91 -8.17 -27.73
N GLN A 324 -64.64 -7.37 -28.77
CA GLN A 324 -65.64 -6.48 -29.35
C GLN A 324 -66.40 -7.18 -30.48
N THR A 325 -67.71 -7.34 -30.32
CA THR A 325 -68.62 -7.74 -31.41
C THR A 325 -68.80 -6.58 -32.39
N ILE A 326 -68.36 -6.79 -33.63
CA ILE A 326 -68.55 -5.83 -34.73
C ILE A 326 -69.84 -6.20 -35.47
N PRO A 327 -70.86 -5.34 -35.53
CA PRO A 327 -72.06 -5.61 -36.33
C PRO A 327 -71.74 -5.47 -37.82
N VAL A 328 -71.93 -6.56 -38.58
CA VAL A 328 -71.79 -6.56 -40.05
C VAL A 328 -73.13 -6.15 -40.66
N SER A 329 -73.18 -5.02 -41.35
CA SER A 329 -74.33 -4.61 -42.16
C SER A 329 -74.14 -5.10 -43.60
N GLY A 330 -75.01 -6.02 -44.04
CA GLY A 330 -75.03 -6.54 -45.41
C GLY A 330 -75.96 -5.72 -46.30
N THR A 331 -75.46 -5.24 -47.44
CA THR A 331 -76.27 -4.62 -48.49
C THR A 331 -76.61 -5.67 -49.54
N VAL A 332 -77.91 -5.97 -49.68
CA VAL A 332 -78.48 -6.87 -50.70
C VAL A 332 -78.56 -6.14 -52.04
N GLY A 333 -77.80 -6.59 -53.04
CA GLY A 333 -77.90 -6.11 -54.41
C GLY A 333 -79.07 -6.77 -55.15
N GLY A 334 -80.21 -6.07 -55.23
CA GLY A 334 -81.35 -6.44 -56.06
C GLY A 334 -81.10 -6.08 -57.53
N THR A 335 -81.01 -7.10 -58.38
CA THR A 335 -80.96 -7.04 -59.84
C THR A 335 -82.26 -6.47 -60.40
N THR A 336 -82.19 -5.39 -61.19
CA THR A 336 -83.10 -5.17 -62.33
C THR A 336 -82.42 -4.26 -63.36
N SER A 337 -82.31 -4.74 -64.60
CA SER A 337 -82.26 -3.91 -65.81
C SER A 337 -83.00 -4.69 -66.91
N PRO A 338 -83.76 -4.01 -67.78
CA PRO A 338 -84.74 -4.62 -68.68
C PRO A 338 -84.13 -5.52 -69.76
#